data_AF-A0A259D3L5-F1
#
_entry.id   AF-A0A259D3L5-F1
#
_cell.length_a   1.000
_cell.length_b   1.000
_cell.length_c   1.000
_cell.angle_alpha   90.00
_cell.angle_beta   90.00
_cell.angle_gamma   90.00
#
_symmetry.space_group_name_H-M   'P 1'
#
loop_
_entity.id
_entity.type
_entity.pdbx_description
1 polymer ?
#
loop_
_entity_poly.entity_id
_entity_poly.type
_entity_poly.pdbx_seq_one_letter_code
_entity_poly.pdbx_strand_id
1 'polypeptide(L)'
;MIKWLLLIAGAGALYLWIKGKKQTKLNSDEAAKIKAERNKVVEPEVIVQCRHCSVHLPKPEAIRREDRYYCSQEHLDSLDDQGWLGSAAWRISPNQDIRPEGVAPDLVVIHHISLPPGGFADRNSTQFIVDFFQNRLDSSLHPYFEEIADQKVSSHFLIARNGEVYQFVSTQKKAWHAGVSSFLGREKCNDFSIGIELEGDDEHPFEDIQYSI
;
A
#
# COMPACT_ATOMS: atom_id res chain seq x y z
N MET A 1 48.49 11.89 -73.36
CA MET A 1 48.68 11.78 -71.89
C MET A 1 47.90 12.84 -71.08
N ILE A 2 47.76 14.09 -71.56
CA ILE A 2 47.03 15.18 -70.86
C ILE A 2 45.53 14.90 -70.60
N LYS A 3 44.82 14.21 -71.52
CA LYS A 3 43.39 13.88 -71.36
C LYS A 3 43.08 12.98 -70.14
N TRP A 4 44.01 12.11 -69.75
CA TRP A 4 43.82 11.20 -68.61
C TRP A 4 44.08 11.90 -67.27
N LEU A 5 45.01 12.86 -67.22
CA LEU A 5 45.30 13.67 -66.03
C LEU A 5 44.09 14.55 -65.62
N LEU A 6 43.38 15.12 -66.60
CA LEU A 6 42.18 15.92 -66.35
C LEU A 6 41.00 15.07 -65.84
N LEU A 7 40.85 13.84 -66.32
CA LEU A 7 39.81 12.92 -65.84
C LEU A 7 40.05 12.47 -64.39
N ILE A 8 41.31 12.16 -64.03
CA ILE A 8 41.68 11.78 -62.66
C ILE A 8 41.51 12.96 -61.69
N ALA A 9 41.91 14.18 -62.10
CA ALA A 9 41.71 15.38 -61.30
C ALA A 9 40.21 15.69 -61.08
N GLY A 10 39.38 15.54 -62.12
CA GLY A 10 37.93 15.71 -62.02
C GLY A 10 37.27 14.68 -61.08
N ALA A 11 37.68 13.41 -61.17
CA ALA A 11 37.20 12.34 -60.29
C ALA A 11 37.63 12.58 -58.82
N GLY A 12 38.87 13.03 -58.59
CA GLY A 12 39.36 13.40 -57.27
C GLY A 12 38.59 14.57 -56.64
N ALA A 13 38.31 15.62 -57.43
CA ALA A 13 37.51 16.76 -56.99
C ALA A 13 36.06 16.34 -56.66
N LEU A 14 35.44 15.48 -57.49
CA LEU A 14 34.10 14.94 -57.23
C LEU A 14 34.06 14.08 -55.96
N TYR A 15 35.07 13.23 -55.73
CA TYR A 15 35.18 12.42 -54.53
C TYR A 15 35.31 13.28 -53.26
N LEU A 16 36.19 14.29 -53.28
CA LEU A 16 36.36 15.22 -52.16
C LEU A 16 35.09 16.04 -51.90
N TRP A 17 34.35 16.43 -52.94
CA TRP A 17 33.07 17.14 -52.81
C TRP A 17 31.98 16.26 -52.19
N ILE A 18 31.87 15.00 -52.62
CA ILE A 18 30.92 14.03 -52.04
C ILE A 18 31.28 13.74 -50.58
N LYS A 19 32.57 13.52 -50.28
CA LYS A 19 33.06 13.28 -48.92
C LYS A 19 32.79 14.49 -48.01
N GLY A 20 33.05 15.70 -48.49
CA GLY A 20 32.74 16.95 -47.78
C GLY A 20 31.26 17.08 -47.45
N LYS A 21 30.37 16.84 -48.44
CA LYS A 21 28.91 16.85 -48.23
C LYS A 21 28.45 15.82 -47.21
N LYS A 22 29.06 14.63 -47.21
CA LYS A 22 28.75 13.56 -46.25
C LYS A 22 29.17 13.94 -44.84
N GLN A 23 30.35 14.54 -44.69
CA GLN A 23 30.87 15.03 -43.41
C GLN A 23 30.01 16.16 -42.84
N THR A 24 29.59 17.12 -43.66
CA THR A 24 28.71 18.21 -43.23
C THR A 24 27.33 17.72 -42.79
N LYS A 25 26.78 16.69 -43.45
CA LYS A 25 25.51 16.08 -43.07
C LYS A 25 25.62 15.33 -41.74
N LEU A 26 26.70 14.57 -41.54
CA LEU A 26 26.96 13.90 -40.26
C LEU A 26 27.06 14.91 -39.11
N ASN A 27 27.83 16.00 -39.29
CA ASN A 27 27.98 17.03 -38.28
C ASN A 27 26.65 17.78 -38.01
N SER A 28 25.80 18.00 -39.03
CA SER A 28 24.50 18.63 -38.83
C SER A 28 23.51 17.72 -38.09
N ASP A 29 23.52 16.43 -38.38
CA ASP A 29 22.66 15.43 -37.74
C ASP A 29 23.05 15.26 -36.26
N GLU A 30 24.35 15.28 -35.96
CA GLU A 30 24.89 15.20 -34.60
C GLU A 30 24.60 16.49 -33.80
N ALA A 31 24.77 17.67 -34.41
CA ALA A 31 24.38 18.94 -33.80
C ALA A 31 22.87 19.05 -33.55
N ALA A 32 22.04 18.52 -34.47
CA ALA A 32 20.60 18.47 -34.31
C ALA A 32 20.19 17.53 -33.16
N LYS A 33 20.85 16.38 -33.02
CA LYS A 33 20.66 15.46 -31.89
C LYS A 33 20.99 16.11 -30.55
N ILE A 34 22.18 16.72 -30.43
CA ILE A 34 22.61 17.40 -29.20
C ILE A 34 21.64 18.53 -28.84
N LYS A 35 21.15 19.28 -29.84
CA LYS A 35 20.17 20.34 -29.63
C LYS A 35 18.80 19.79 -29.21
N ALA A 36 18.39 18.63 -29.72
CA ALA A 36 17.15 17.96 -29.33
C ALA A 36 17.21 17.40 -27.91
N GLU A 37 18.32 16.80 -27.50
CA GLU A 37 18.53 16.33 -26.12
C GLU A 37 18.61 17.48 -25.12
N ARG A 38 19.30 18.57 -25.49
CA ARG A 38 19.44 19.77 -24.65
C ARG A 38 18.12 20.55 -24.49
N ASN A 39 17.20 20.43 -25.45
CA ASN A 39 15.85 21.03 -25.40
C ASN A 39 14.80 20.10 -24.79
N LYS A 40 15.18 18.91 -24.32
CA LYS A 40 14.28 18.02 -23.60
C LYS A 40 14.04 18.64 -22.22
N VAL A 41 12.99 19.45 -22.11
CA VAL A 41 12.51 19.97 -20.83
C VAL A 41 12.04 18.76 -20.03
N VAL A 42 12.81 18.39 -19.01
CA VAL A 42 12.40 17.39 -18.04
C VAL A 42 11.33 18.05 -17.19
N GLU A 43 10.08 17.60 -17.34
CA GLU A 43 9.02 18.03 -16.43
C GLU A 43 9.46 17.70 -15.00
N PRO A 44 9.25 18.61 -14.03
CA PRO A 44 9.65 18.37 -12.66
C PRO A 44 8.89 17.15 -12.12
N GLU A 45 9.64 16.11 -11.72
CA GLU A 45 9.07 14.91 -11.16
C GLU A 45 8.43 15.23 -9.80
N VAL A 46 7.20 14.75 -9.61
CA VAL A 46 6.52 14.87 -8.33
C VAL A 46 7.22 13.96 -7.32
N ILE A 47 7.81 14.55 -6.29
CA ILE A 47 8.40 13.82 -5.17
C ILE A 47 7.31 13.49 -4.14
N VAL A 48 7.30 12.25 -3.67
CA VAL A 48 6.44 11.78 -2.58
C VAL A 48 7.30 11.30 -1.41
N GLN A 49 6.67 11.13 -0.25
CA GLN A 49 7.34 10.67 0.96
C GLN A 49 6.89 9.26 1.32
N CYS A 50 7.82 8.36 1.60
CA CYS A 50 7.52 7.04 2.13
C CYS A 50 6.88 7.16 3.52
N ARG A 51 5.71 6.54 3.70
CA ARG A 51 4.95 6.57 4.95
C ARG A 51 5.67 5.88 6.11
N HIS A 52 6.51 4.89 5.81
CA HIS A 52 7.23 4.12 6.83
C HIS A 52 8.54 4.79 7.26
N CYS A 53 9.41 5.19 6.33
CA CYS A 53 10.77 5.64 6.65
C CYS A 53 11.03 7.14 6.38
N SER A 54 10.02 7.88 5.92
CA SER A 54 10.11 9.31 5.59
C SER A 54 11.07 9.69 4.45
N VAL A 55 11.67 8.71 3.75
CA VAL A 55 12.48 8.93 2.55
C VAL A 55 11.63 9.56 1.45
N HIS A 56 12.19 10.56 0.78
CA HIS A 56 11.59 11.19 -0.39
C HIS A 56 12.08 10.49 -1.66
N LEU A 57 11.15 10.19 -2.57
CA LEU A 57 11.44 9.50 -3.83
C LEU A 57 10.51 9.97 -4.97
N PRO A 58 10.93 9.83 -6.24
CA PRO A 58 10.05 10.10 -7.37
C PRO A 58 8.77 9.26 -7.30
N LYS A 59 7.61 9.89 -7.49
CA LYS A 59 6.31 9.21 -7.47
C LYS A 59 6.22 7.96 -8.36
N PRO A 60 6.80 7.92 -9.58
CA PRO A 60 6.79 6.71 -10.42
C PRO A 60 7.57 5.52 -9.83
N GLU A 61 8.52 5.78 -8.93
CA GLU A 61 9.33 4.75 -8.26
C GLU A 61 8.69 4.26 -6.94
N ALA A 62 7.68 4.98 -6.43
CA ALA A 62 7.01 4.64 -5.19
C ALA A 62 5.92 3.58 -5.39
N ILE A 63 5.85 2.62 -4.46
CA ILE A 63 4.71 1.71 -4.35
C ILE A 63 3.56 2.49 -3.72
N ARG A 64 2.41 2.50 -4.40
CA ARG A 64 1.21 3.22 -3.94
C ARG A 64 0.19 2.26 -3.32
N ARG A 65 -0.36 2.64 -2.16
CA ARG A 65 -1.60 2.08 -1.60
C ARG A 65 -2.54 3.20 -1.21
N GLU A 66 -3.73 3.23 -1.79
CA GLU A 66 -4.70 4.33 -1.64
C GLU A 66 -4.03 5.69 -1.94
N ASP A 67 -3.84 6.53 -0.91
CA ASP A 67 -3.17 7.83 -0.93
C ASP A 67 -1.75 7.82 -0.31
N ARG A 68 -1.28 6.65 0.14
CA ARG A 68 0.00 6.41 0.80
C ARG A 68 1.06 5.87 -0.18
N TYR A 69 2.33 6.17 0.10
CA TYR A 69 3.48 5.79 -0.73
C TYR A 69 4.55 5.08 0.10
N TYR A 70 5.24 4.13 -0.52
CA TYR A 70 6.29 3.31 0.10
C TYR A 70 7.48 3.15 -0.84
N CYS A 71 8.69 3.13 -0.30
CA CYS A 71 9.92 2.99 -1.10
C CYS A 71 10.33 1.53 -1.38
N SER A 72 9.69 0.55 -0.73
CA SER A 72 9.97 -0.88 -0.92
C SER A 72 8.76 -1.72 -0.51
N GLN A 73 8.72 -2.97 -0.99
CA GLN A 73 7.70 -3.94 -0.58
C GLN A 73 7.81 -4.27 0.91
N GLU A 74 9.02 -4.33 1.46
CA GLU A 74 9.27 -4.52 2.89
C GLU A 74 8.58 -3.43 3.72
N HIS A 75 8.77 -2.14 3.39
CA HIS A 75 8.11 -1.04 4.10
C HIS A 75 6.60 -0.98 3.89
N LEU A 76 6.09 -1.61 2.84
CA LEU A 76 4.66 -1.77 2.63
C LEU A 76 4.11 -2.86 3.57
N ASP A 77 4.85 -3.95 3.76
CA ASP A 77 4.40 -5.14 4.50
C ASP A 77 4.83 -5.17 5.98
N SER A 78 5.48 -4.11 6.47
CA SER A 78 5.85 -3.94 7.88
C SER A 78 5.06 -2.83 8.57
N LEU A 79 5.00 -2.91 9.90
CA LEU A 79 4.46 -1.84 10.74
C LEU A 79 5.41 -0.64 10.73
N ASP A 80 4.87 0.56 10.50
CA ASP A 80 5.61 1.80 10.70
C ASP A 80 5.82 2.11 12.20
N ASP A 81 6.60 3.15 12.47
CA ASP A 81 6.88 3.64 13.83
C ASP A 81 5.64 4.18 14.55
N GLN A 82 4.52 4.36 13.84
CA GLN A 82 3.21 4.76 14.34
C GLN A 82 2.27 3.55 14.50
N GLY A 83 2.76 2.32 14.31
CA GLY A 83 2.01 1.09 14.51
C GLY A 83 1.00 0.77 13.41
N TRP A 84 1.20 1.29 12.19
CA TRP A 84 0.34 1.03 11.05
C TRP A 84 1.02 0.14 9.99
N LEU A 85 0.28 -0.85 9.50
CA LEU A 85 0.71 -1.75 8.44
C LEU A 85 0.40 -1.12 7.08
N GLY A 86 1.41 -0.97 6.23
CA GLY A 86 1.23 -0.23 4.98
C GLY A 86 0.30 -0.91 3.97
N SER A 87 0.31 -2.24 3.92
CA SER A 87 -0.48 -3.09 3.03
C SER A 87 -1.94 -3.18 3.42
N ALA A 88 -2.29 -2.83 4.65
CA ALA A 88 -3.66 -2.85 5.15
C ALA A 88 -4.50 -1.68 4.59
N ALA A 89 -5.80 -1.94 4.41
CA ALA A 89 -6.82 -0.93 4.22
C ALA A 89 -7.10 -0.23 5.56
N TRP A 90 -6.70 1.03 5.69
CA TRP A 90 -6.87 1.77 6.94
C TRP A 90 -8.32 2.25 7.06
N ARG A 91 -9.02 1.83 8.12
CA ARG A 91 -10.41 2.17 8.42
C ARG A 91 -10.51 2.60 9.89
N ILE A 92 -10.08 3.82 10.17
CA ILE A 92 -9.91 4.30 11.55
C ILE A 92 -11.20 4.14 12.35
N SER A 93 -11.11 3.42 13.48
CA SER A 93 -12.21 3.29 14.44
C SER A 93 -12.15 4.41 15.49
N PRO A 94 -13.30 4.99 15.90
CA PRO A 94 -13.32 5.89 17.06
C PRO A 94 -13.19 5.16 18.40
N ASN A 95 -13.38 3.83 18.42
CA ASN A 95 -13.39 2.99 19.62
C ASN A 95 -11.96 2.59 20.00
N GLN A 96 -11.16 3.54 20.49
CA GLN A 96 -9.78 3.29 20.86
C GLN A 96 -9.33 4.24 21.96
N ASP A 97 -8.38 3.79 22.79
CA ASP A 97 -7.80 4.56 23.88
C ASP A 97 -6.26 4.52 23.85
N ILE A 98 -5.64 5.33 24.71
CA ILE A 98 -4.22 5.22 25.02
C ILE A 98 -4.01 3.98 25.93
N ARG A 99 -2.92 3.24 25.69
CA ARG A 99 -2.51 2.15 26.59
C ARG A 99 -2.01 2.73 27.93
N PRO A 100 -2.12 2.00 29.05
CA PRO A 100 -1.50 2.45 30.30
C PRO A 100 0.00 2.75 30.12
N GLU A 101 0.51 3.72 30.87
CA GLU A 101 1.90 4.14 30.76
C GLU A 101 2.87 2.97 31.02
N GLY A 102 3.88 2.82 30.17
CA GLY A 102 4.87 1.75 30.27
C GLY A 102 4.39 0.35 29.88
N VAL A 103 3.14 0.20 29.41
CA VAL A 103 2.60 -1.09 28.96
C VAL A 103 2.69 -1.21 27.44
N ALA A 104 3.65 -2.01 26.99
CA ALA A 104 3.72 -2.44 25.59
C ALA A 104 2.84 -3.70 25.39
N PRO A 105 2.24 -3.88 24.21
CA PRO A 105 1.52 -5.11 23.92
C PRO A 105 2.48 -6.31 23.84
N ASP A 106 2.15 -7.37 24.57
CA ASP A 106 2.91 -8.63 24.64
C ASP A 106 2.02 -9.87 24.47
N LEU A 107 0.75 -9.65 24.13
CA LEU A 107 -0.24 -10.68 23.84
C LEU A 107 -0.89 -10.44 22.47
N VAL A 108 -1.12 -11.51 21.72
CA VAL A 108 -2.04 -11.51 20.57
C VAL A 108 -3.28 -12.30 20.97
N VAL A 109 -4.47 -11.73 20.73
CA VAL A 109 -5.74 -12.42 20.88
C VAL A 109 -6.37 -12.54 19.50
N ILE A 110 -6.54 -13.79 19.05
CA ILE A 110 -7.22 -14.11 17.80
C ILE A 110 -8.71 -14.28 18.11
N HIS A 111 -9.54 -13.62 17.31
CA HIS A 111 -10.99 -13.66 17.34
C HIS A 111 -11.50 -14.07 15.95
N HIS A 112 -12.80 -14.34 15.86
CA HIS A 112 -13.49 -14.44 14.59
C HIS A 112 -14.78 -13.64 14.63
N ILE A 113 -15.21 -13.16 13.47
CA ILE A 113 -16.43 -12.38 13.33
C ILE A 113 -17.05 -12.60 11.96
N SER A 114 -18.38 -12.66 11.93
CA SER A 114 -19.17 -12.58 10.71
C SER A 114 -20.42 -11.77 10.95
N LEU A 115 -20.69 -10.81 10.05
CA LEU A 115 -21.84 -9.92 10.15
C LEU A 115 -22.59 -9.85 8.80
N PRO A 116 -23.88 -10.23 8.73
CA PRO A 116 -24.61 -10.97 9.77
C PRO A 116 -23.93 -12.33 10.06
N PRO A 117 -24.31 -13.05 11.13
CA PRO A 117 -23.74 -14.36 11.43
C PRO A 117 -23.85 -15.29 10.20
N GLY A 118 -22.72 -15.88 9.78
CA GLY A 118 -22.66 -16.72 8.57
C GLY A 118 -22.70 -15.94 7.23
N GLY A 119 -22.80 -14.61 7.26
CA GLY A 119 -22.96 -13.76 6.07
C GLY A 119 -21.80 -13.85 5.07
N PHE A 120 -20.62 -14.29 5.51
CA PHE A 120 -19.44 -14.47 4.65
C PHE A 120 -19.60 -15.54 3.58
N ALA A 121 -20.62 -16.40 3.67
CA ALA A 121 -20.91 -17.42 2.67
C ALA A 121 -21.14 -16.81 1.26
N ASP A 122 -21.65 -15.57 1.18
CA ASP A 122 -21.88 -14.87 -0.09
C ASP A 122 -20.71 -13.96 -0.53
N ARG A 123 -19.63 -13.91 0.27
CA ARG A 123 -18.41 -13.10 0.07
C ARG A 123 -18.63 -11.59 -0.04
N ASN A 124 -19.76 -11.05 0.43
CA ASN A 124 -20.07 -9.62 0.39
C ASN A 124 -20.34 -8.99 1.77
N SER A 125 -20.02 -9.70 2.85
CA SER A 125 -20.31 -9.27 4.23
C SER A 125 -19.25 -8.39 4.91
N THR A 126 -18.01 -8.37 4.40
CA THR A 126 -16.87 -7.74 5.09
C THR A 126 -17.14 -6.28 5.45
N GLN A 127 -17.87 -5.55 4.61
CA GLN A 127 -18.18 -4.14 4.82
C GLN A 127 -19.04 -3.92 6.09
N PHE A 128 -19.91 -4.86 6.46
CA PHE A 128 -20.67 -4.75 7.71
C PHE A 128 -19.77 -4.82 8.94
N ILE A 129 -18.71 -5.64 8.90
CA ILE A 129 -17.70 -5.71 9.98
C ILE A 129 -16.92 -4.40 10.06
N VAL A 130 -16.51 -3.86 8.90
CA VAL A 130 -15.82 -2.57 8.83
C VAL A 130 -16.69 -1.46 9.43
N ASP A 131 -17.96 -1.39 9.04
CA ASP A 131 -18.88 -0.37 9.53
C ASP A 131 -19.21 -0.55 11.02
N PHE A 132 -19.34 -1.79 11.49
CA PHE A 132 -19.52 -2.11 12.91
C PHE A 132 -18.38 -1.55 13.76
N PHE A 133 -17.13 -1.86 13.43
CA PHE A 133 -15.98 -1.34 14.18
C PHE A 133 -15.79 0.18 14.04
N GLN A 134 -16.42 0.82 13.05
CA GLN A 134 -16.40 2.29 12.90
C GLN A 134 -17.61 3.00 13.51
N ASN A 135 -18.53 2.28 14.17
CA ASN A 135 -19.83 2.80 14.64
C ASN A 135 -20.70 3.37 13.50
N ARG A 136 -20.69 2.72 12.34
CA ARG A 136 -21.43 3.11 11.13
C ARG A 136 -22.37 2.01 10.61
N LEU A 137 -22.52 0.90 11.35
CA LEU A 137 -23.39 -0.20 10.96
C LEU A 137 -24.84 0.29 10.89
N ASP A 138 -25.48 0.16 9.73
CA ASP A 138 -26.89 0.46 9.56
C ASP A 138 -27.73 -0.67 10.16
N SER A 139 -28.32 -0.39 11.32
CA SER A 139 -29.11 -1.36 12.09
C SER A 139 -30.35 -1.85 11.35
N SER A 140 -30.85 -1.09 10.36
CA SER A 140 -32.08 -1.44 9.64
C SER A 140 -31.89 -2.55 8.60
N LEU A 141 -30.64 -2.93 8.29
CA LEU A 141 -30.34 -3.89 7.23
C LEU A 141 -30.51 -5.35 7.67
N HIS A 142 -30.45 -5.65 8.96
CA HIS A 142 -30.60 -7.02 9.48
C HIS A 142 -31.02 -7.01 10.96
N PRO A 143 -31.92 -7.90 11.43
CA PRO A 143 -32.36 -7.94 12.83
C PRO A 143 -31.21 -8.04 13.84
N TYR A 144 -30.20 -8.86 13.54
CA TYR A 144 -29.00 -8.96 14.38
C TYR A 144 -28.22 -7.64 14.51
N PHE A 145 -28.27 -6.76 13.50
CA PHE A 145 -27.60 -5.47 13.55
C PHE A 145 -28.27 -4.53 14.55
N GLU A 146 -29.59 -4.60 14.73
CA GLU A 146 -30.31 -3.85 15.78
C GLU A 146 -29.79 -4.18 17.19
N GLU A 147 -29.38 -5.43 17.42
CA GLU A 147 -28.87 -5.89 18.72
C GLU A 147 -27.46 -5.38 19.02
N ILE A 148 -26.65 -5.13 17.98
CA ILE A 148 -25.22 -4.84 18.15
C ILE A 148 -24.82 -3.41 17.76
N ALA A 149 -25.60 -2.67 16.97
CA ALA A 149 -25.18 -1.40 16.37
C ALA A 149 -24.72 -0.34 17.39
N ASP A 150 -25.27 -0.37 18.61
CA ASP A 150 -24.89 0.56 19.70
C ASP A 150 -23.65 0.11 20.49
N GLN A 151 -23.13 -1.11 20.25
CA GLN A 151 -21.94 -1.60 20.91
C GLN A 151 -20.70 -0.84 20.45
N LYS A 152 -19.86 -0.45 21.41
CA LYS A 152 -18.61 0.24 21.12
C LYS A 152 -17.46 -0.74 21.27
N VAL A 153 -17.09 -1.35 20.15
CA VAL A 153 -16.00 -2.33 20.06
C VAL A 153 -15.13 -2.05 18.84
N SER A 154 -13.91 -2.58 18.86
CA SER A 154 -12.98 -2.50 17.74
C SER A 154 -11.91 -3.56 17.88
N SER A 155 -11.28 -3.94 16.78
CA SER A 155 -10.04 -4.71 16.77
C SER A 155 -8.87 -3.86 16.27
N HIS A 156 -7.66 -4.41 16.29
CA HIS A 156 -6.55 -3.77 15.56
C HIS A 156 -6.66 -4.14 14.09
N PHE A 157 -6.87 -5.42 13.79
CA PHE A 157 -6.91 -5.96 12.45
C PHE A 157 -8.17 -6.81 12.19
N LEU A 158 -8.61 -6.83 10.94
CA LEU A 158 -9.50 -7.83 10.36
C LEU A 158 -8.80 -8.44 9.15
N ILE A 159 -8.79 -9.76 9.05
CA ILE A 159 -8.36 -10.51 7.87
C ILE A 159 -9.61 -11.10 7.22
N ALA A 160 -10.03 -10.49 6.10
CA ALA A 160 -11.19 -10.92 5.34
C ALA A 160 -10.94 -12.29 4.68
N ARG A 161 -12.03 -12.96 4.26
CA ARG A 161 -11.96 -14.27 3.58
C ARG A 161 -11.03 -14.26 2.37
N ASN A 162 -10.94 -13.15 1.64
CA ASN A 162 -10.09 -13.02 0.45
C ASN A 162 -8.61 -12.69 0.77
N GLY A 163 -8.23 -12.60 2.04
CA GLY A 163 -6.89 -12.21 2.48
C GLY A 163 -6.65 -10.70 2.59
N GLU A 164 -7.67 -9.86 2.32
CA GLU A 164 -7.55 -8.42 2.53
C GLU A 164 -7.46 -8.11 4.02
N VAL A 165 -6.44 -7.33 4.39
CA VAL A 165 -6.22 -6.87 5.75
C VAL A 165 -6.80 -5.48 5.91
N TYR A 166 -7.66 -5.31 6.91
CA TYR A 166 -8.14 -4.03 7.37
C TYR A 166 -7.47 -3.70 8.70
N GLN A 167 -7.06 -2.45 8.88
CA GLN A 167 -6.55 -1.97 10.16
C GLN A 167 -7.39 -0.81 10.68
N PHE A 168 -7.89 -0.94 11.91
CA PHE A 168 -8.80 0.03 12.53
C PHE A 168 -8.13 0.88 13.58
N VAL A 169 -7.17 0.29 14.31
CA VAL A 169 -6.47 0.90 15.43
C VAL A 169 -4.96 0.64 15.28
N SER A 170 -4.16 1.68 15.49
CA SER A 170 -2.69 1.57 15.57
C SER A 170 -2.31 0.58 16.66
N THR A 171 -1.28 -0.25 16.42
CA THR A 171 -0.78 -1.20 17.44
C THR A 171 -0.22 -0.52 18.70
N GLN A 172 0.08 0.79 18.64
CA GLN A 172 0.48 1.58 19.81
C GLN A 172 -0.68 2.03 20.69
N LYS A 173 -1.91 1.93 20.18
CA LYS A 173 -3.13 2.26 20.92
C LYS A 173 -3.85 1.00 21.36
N LYS A 174 -4.81 1.19 22.26
CA LYS A 174 -5.67 0.15 22.79
C LYS A 174 -6.96 0.08 21.99
N ALA A 175 -7.16 -1.02 21.26
CA ALA A 175 -8.48 -1.37 20.72
C ALA A 175 -9.38 -1.99 21.80
N TRP A 176 -10.70 -2.03 21.55
CA TRP A 176 -11.70 -2.53 22.49
C TRP A 176 -12.27 -3.88 22.03
N HIS A 177 -11.47 -4.95 22.13
CA HIS A 177 -11.80 -6.26 21.56
C HIS A 177 -12.01 -7.38 22.60
N ALA A 178 -11.31 -7.35 23.73
CA ALA A 178 -11.26 -8.47 24.68
C ALA A 178 -12.29 -8.41 25.83
N GLY A 179 -13.08 -7.34 25.93
CA GLY A 179 -14.05 -7.15 27.03
C GLY A 179 -13.46 -7.37 28.43
N VAL A 180 -14.26 -7.94 29.33
CA VAL A 180 -13.80 -8.39 30.66
C VAL A 180 -13.03 -9.70 30.47
N SER A 181 -11.73 -9.67 30.72
CA SER A 181 -10.81 -10.77 30.39
C SER A 181 -9.61 -10.83 31.36
N SER A 182 -8.98 -12.02 31.45
CA SER A 182 -7.75 -12.25 32.21
C SER A 182 -6.87 -13.29 31.50
N PHE A 183 -5.57 -13.02 31.41
CA PHE A 183 -4.57 -13.93 30.84
C PHE A 183 -3.39 -14.07 31.80
N LEU A 184 -3.09 -15.30 32.23
CA LEU A 184 -2.04 -15.60 33.22
C LEU A 184 -2.16 -14.74 34.50
N GLY A 185 -3.39 -14.44 34.93
CA GLY A 185 -3.66 -13.62 36.11
C GLY A 185 -3.61 -12.10 35.87
N ARG A 186 -3.25 -11.63 34.67
CA ARG A 186 -3.32 -10.22 34.28
C ARG A 186 -4.71 -9.92 33.70
N GLU A 187 -5.49 -9.11 34.40
CA GLU A 187 -6.81 -8.66 33.93
C GLU A 187 -6.69 -7.56 32.87
N LYS A 188 -7.81 -7.27 32.18
CA LYS A 188 -7.95 -6.20 31.17
C LYS A 188 -7.01 -6.41 29.98
N CYS A 189 -7.15 -7.54 29.30
CA CYS A 189 -6.25 -7.93 28.21
C CYS A 189 -6.05 -6.84 27.14
N ASN A 190 -7.09 -6.03 26.84
CA ASN A 190 -6.97 -4.87 25.93
C ASN A 190 -5.76 -3.97 26.21
N ASP A 191 -5.37 -3.79 27.49
CA ASP A 191 -4.26 -2.92 27.89
C ASP A 191 -2.91 -3.40 27.31
N PHE A 192 -2.74 -4.71 27.10
CA PHE A 192 -1.48 -5.34 26.68
C PHE A 192 -1.63 -6.31 25.50
N SER A 193 -2.77 -6.30 24.80
CA SER A 193 -2.98 -7.16 23.63
C SER A 193 -3.17 -6.42 22.31
N ILE A 194 -2.80 -7.11 21.23
CA ILE A 194 -3.27 -6.86 19.87
C ILE A 194 -4.42 -7.82 19.58
N GLY A 195 -5.49 -7.30 19.01
CA GLY A 195 -6.69 -8.05 18.61
C GLY A 195 -6.73 -8.20 17.10
N ILE A 196 -6.76 -9.45 16.63
CA ILE A 196 -6.87 -9.80 15.20
C ILE A 196 -8.15 -10.59 15.02
N GLU A 197 -9.02 -10.10 14.15
CA GLU A 197 -10.26 -10.74 13.76
C GLU A 197 -10.05 -11.51 12.46
N LEU A 198 -10.51 -12.75 12.40
CA LEU A 198 -10.65 -13.49 11.14
C LEU A 198 -12.12 -13.44 10.70
N GLU A 199 -12.38 -13.03 9.47
CA GLU A 199 -13.74 -13.14 8.92
C GLU A 199 -14.12 -14.61 8.78
N GLY A 200 -15.16 -15.02 9.50
CA GLY A 200 -15.60 -16.41 9.58
C GLY A 200 -16.40 -16.70 10.85
N ASP A 201 -16.53 -17.99 11.17
CA ASP A 201 -17.20 -18.50 12.37
C ASP A 201 -16.45 -19.74 12.91
N ASP A 202 -17.01 -20.39 13.92
CA ASP A 202 -16.47 -21.60 14.55
C ASP A 202 -16.96 -22.92 13.91
N GLU A 203 -17.91 -22.84 12.97
CA GLU A 203 -18.47 -24.00 12.28
C GLU A 203 -17.77 -24.31 10.95
N HIS A 204 -17.17 -23.30 10.30
CA HIS A 204 -16.56 -23.41 8.99
C HIS A 204 -15.04 -23.18 9.00
N PRO A 205 -14.27 -23.87 8.15
CA PRO A 205 -12.84 -23.59 8.00
C PRO A 205 -12.54 -22.16 7.54
N PHE A 206 -11.53 -21.54 8.13
CA PHE A 206 -10.88 -20.34 7.59
C PHE A 206 -10.23 -20.64 6.22
N GLU A 207 -10.17 -19.68 5.30
CA GLU A 207 -9.45 -19.88 4.03
C GLU A 207 -7.95 -19.99 4.29
N ASP A 208 -7.23 -20.79 3.48
CA ASP A 208 -5.77 -20.92 3.56
C ASP A 208 -5.04 -19.57 3.53
N ILE A 209 -5.55 -18.62 2.74
CA ILE A 209 -4.97 -17.27 2.64
C ILE A 209 -5.00 -16.53 3.98
N GLN A 210 -6.02 -16.73 4.82
CA GLN A 210 -6.14 -16.08 6.13
C GLN A 210 -5.04 -16.53 7.10
N TYR A 211 -4.51 -17.75 6.93
CA TYR A 211 -3.41 -18.27 7.75
C TYR A 211 -2.02 -17.82 7.29
N SER A 212 -1.88 -17.43 6.02
CA SER A 212 -0.59 -17.09 5.41
C SER A 212 -0.19 -15.62 5.54
N ILE A 213 -1.12 -14.78 6.00
CA ILE A 213 -0.98 -13.33 6.18
C ILE A 213 -0.34 -13.02 7.53
#